data_AF-A0A378FZ55-F1
#
_entry.id   AF-A0A378FZ55-F1
#
_cell.length_a   1.000
_cell.length_b   1.000
_cell.length_c   1.000
_cell.angle_alpha   90.00
_cell.angle_beta   90.00
_cell.angle_gamma   90.00
#
_symmetry.space_group_name_H-M   'P 1'
#
loop_
_entity.id
_entity.type
_entity.pdbx_description
1 polymer ?
#
loop_
_entity_poly.entity_id
_entity_poly.type
_entity_poly.pdbx_seq_one_letter_code
_entity_poly.pdbx_strand_id
1 'polypeptide(L)'
;MNHIDFIEKNVREELLRQGFTQAVAQGGACQAVDMYKRMSQASRKGGIFDDVMRHAKLWAEKQTSAAERREAKRKVRKGGDQAGLF
;
A
#
# COMPACT_ATOMS: atom_id res chain seq x y z
N MET A 1 13.29 18.07 -9.33
CA MET A 1 12.22 17.09 -9.03
C MET A 1 11.59 17.50 -7.70
N ASN A 2 10.27 17.63 -7.60
CA ASN A 2 9.63 17.96 -6.33
C ASN A 2 9.81 16.79 -5.35
N HIS A 3 9.96 17.06 -4.05
CA HIS A 3 10.12 16.02 -3.02
C HIS A 3 8.94 15.06 -2.98
N ILE A 4 7.73 15.54 -3.29
CA ILE A 4 6.52 14.71 -3.39
C ILE A 4 6.66 13.69 -4.52
N ASP A 5 7.03 14.14 -5.72
CA ASP A 5 7.20 13.27 -6.89
C ASP A 5 8.34 12.27 -6.67
N PHE A 6 9.40 12.69 -5.97
CA PHE A 6 10.50 11.82 -5.58
C PHE A 6 10.00 10.69 -4.67
N ILE A 7 9.26 11.01 -3.60
CA ILE A 7 8.72 10.02 -2.67
C ILE A 7 7.77 9.07 -3.40
N GLU A 8 6.84 9.61 -4.18
CA GLU A 8 5.83 8.79 -4.87
C GLU A 8 6.47 7.79 -5.84
N LYS A 9 7.40 8.23 -6.69
CA LYS A 9 8.03 7.36 -7.68
C LYS A 9 8.93 6.31 -7.05
N ASN A 10 9.81 6.70 -6.13
CA ASN A 10 10.76 5.78 -5.51
C ASN A 10 10.04 4.75 -4.63
N VAL A 11 9.05 5.16 -3.81
CA VAL A 11 8.28 4.20 -2.98
C VAL A 11 7.49 3.23 -3.86
N ARG A 12 6.88 3.70 -4.95
CA ARG A 12 6.17 2.84 -5.89
C ARG A 12 7.10 1.81 -6.53
N GLU A 13 8.25 2.25 -7.04
CA GLU A 13 9.23 1.37 -7.70
C GLU A 13 9.81 0.34 -6.73
N GLU A 14 10.12 0.74 -5.50
CA GLU A 14 10.60 -0.18 -4.47
C GLU A 14 9.56 -1.22 -4.05
N LEU A 15 8.28 -0.83 -3.93
CA LEU A 15 7.20 -1.79 -3.63
C LEU A 15 6.97 -2.76 -4.80
N LEU A 16 7.06 -2.29 -6.05
CA LEU A 16 7.02 -3.18 -7.22
C LEU A 16 8.19 -4.14 -7.24
N ARG A 17 9.41 -3.67 -6.92
CA ARG A 17 10.63 -4.51 -6.81
C ARG A 17 10.50 -5.59 -5.74
N GLN A 18 9.77 -5.30 -4.66
CA GLN A 18 9.46 -6.26 -3.59
C GLN A 18 8.35 -7.26 -3.96
N GLY A 19 7.76 -7.16 -5.16
CA GLY A 19 6.75 -8.10 -5.65
C GLY A 19 5.32 -7.75 -5.26
N PHE A 20 5.07 -6.56 -4.72
CA PHE A 20 3.70 -6.11 -4.49
C PHE A 20 3.00 -5.81 -5.83
N THR A 21 1.69 -6.04 -5.89
CA THR A 21 0.90 -5.71 -7.08
C THR A 21 0.90 -4.19 -7.32
N GLN A 22 0.70 -3.78 -8.58
CA GLN A 22 0.68 -2.36 -8.94
C GLN A 22 -0.35 -1.54 -8.13
N ALA A 23 -1.52 -2.11 -7.84
CA ALA A 23 -2.53 -1.45 -7.02
C ALA A 23 -2.06 -1.22 -5.57
N VAL A 24 -1.37 -2.20 -4.99
CA VAL A 24 -0.80 -2.09 -3.63
C VAL A 24 0.39 -1.13 -3.61
N ALA A 25 1.27 -1.19 -4.60
CA ALA A 25 2.40 -0.27 -4.73
C ALA A 25 1.93 1.20 -4.87
N GLN A 26 0.89 1.44 -5.67
CA GLN A 26 0.30 2.77 -5.82
C GLN A 26 -0.34 3.26 -4.51
N GLY A 27 -1.10 2.40 -3.82
CA GLY A 27 -1.68 2.75 -2.53
C GLY A 27 -0.63 3.04 -1.45
N GLY A 28 0.46 2.26 -1.42
CA GLY A 28 1.59 2.49 -0.51
C GLY A 28 2.30 3.82 -0.78
N ALA A 29 2.49 4.17 -2.05
CA ALA A 29 3.05 5.48 -2.45
C ALA A 29 2.16 6.65 -2.00
N CYS A 30 0.83 6.53 -2.12
CA CYS A 30 -0.08 7.56 -1.61
C CYS A 30 0.03 7.74 -0.09
N GLN A 31 0.17 6.65 0.68
CA GLN A 31 0.36 6.72 2.13
C GLN A 31 1.69 7.38 2.52
N ALA A 32 2.77 7.06 1.79
CA ALA A 32 4.07 7.72 1.97
C ALA A 32 3.99 9.24 1.74
N VAL A 33 3.34 9.66 0.65
CA VAL A 33 3.13 11.08 0.33
C VAL A 33 2.29 11.77 1.39
N ASP A 34 1.22 11.14 1.86
CA ASP A 34 0.35 11.69 2.90
C ASP A 34 1.11 11.89 4.22
N MET A 35 1.93 10.91 4.63
CA MET A 35 2.79 11.05 5.80
C MET A 35 3.79 12.21 5.65
N TYR A 36 4.40 12.36 4.47
CA TYR A 36 5.31 13.47 4.17
C TYR A 36 4.63 14.84 4.20
N LYS A 37 3.38 14.91 3.70
CA LYS A 37 2.57 16.15 3.70
C LYS A 37 2.16 16.56 5.10
N ARG A 38 1.75 15.59 5.94
CA ARG A 38 1.36 15.83 7.34
C ARG A 38 2.54 16.20 8.24
N MET A 39 3.78 16.08 7.75
CA MET A 39 4.97 16.41 8.50
C MET A 39 5.29 17.91 8.46
N SER A 40 5.13 18.57 9.60
CA SER A 40 5.31 20.02 9.74
C SER A 40 6.77 20.47 9.96
N GLN A 41 7.68 19.56 10.34
CA GLN A 41 9.06 19.94 10.69
C GLN A 41 10.04 19.71 9.52
N ALA A 42 10.59 20.79 8.98
CA ALA A 42 11.51 20.74 7.84
C ALA A 42 12.82 19.98 8.15
N SER A 43 13.35 20.05 9.38
CA SER A 43 14.57 19.34 9.77
C SER A 43 14.41 17.81 9.76
N ARG A 44 13.19 17.28 9.90
CA ARG A 44 12.92 15.84 9.79
C ARG A 44 12.80 15.36 8.36
N LYS A 45 12.57 16.28 7.40
CA LYS A 45 12.40 15.93 5.97
C LYS A 45 13.71 15.52 5.29
N GLY A 46 14.87 15.80 5.88
CA GLY A 46 16.18 15.46 5.31
C GLY A 46 16.49 13.95 5.28
N GLY A 47 15.92 13.17 6.20
CA GLY A 47 16.11 11.72 6.30
C GLY A 47 14.82 10.91 6.21
N ILE A 48 13.75 11.51 5.70
CA ILE A 48 12.39 10.96 5.85
C ILE A 48 12.09 9.78 4.94
N PHE A 49 12.93 9.53 3.94
CA PHE A 49 12.67 8.50 2.94
C PHE A 49 12.53 7.11 3.59
N ASP A 50 13.43 6.76 4.51
CA ASP A 50 13.38 5.46 5.20
C ASP A 50 12.10 5.30 6.03
N ASP A 51 11.64 6.38 6.66
CA ASP A 51 10.40 6.38 7.44
C ASP A 51 9.17 6.22 6.55
N VAL A 52 9.07 6.97 5.45
CA VAL A 52 7.93 6.83 4.51
C VAL A 52 7.94 5.46 3.85
N MET A 53 9.13 4.92 3.56
CA MET A 53 9.28 3.60 2.95
C MET A 53 8.85 2.49 3.92
N ARG A 54 9.26 2.59 5.20
CA ARG A 54 8.80 1.67 6.25
C ARG A 54 7.28 1.73 6.42
N HIS A 55 6.71 2.94 6.43
CA HIS A 55 5.26 3.12 6.55
C HIS A 55 4.49 2.52 5.37
N ALA A 56 4.96 2.78 4.15
CA ALA A 56 4.36 2.24 2.94
C ALA A 56 4.43 0.72 2.87
N LYS A 57 5.55 0.12 3.29
CA LYS A 57 5.71 -1.34 3.35
C LYS A 57 4.76 -1.98 4.36
N LEU A 58 4.67 -1.46 5.58
CA LEU A 58 3.73 -1.95 6.59
C LEU A 58 2.27 -1.85 6.13
N TRP A 59 1.94 -0.79 5.39
CA TRP A 59 0.62 -0.65 4.78
C TRP A 59 0.41 -1.71 3.69
N ALA A 60 1.38 -1.89 2.79
CA ALA A 60 1.32 -2.85 1.69
C ALA A 60 1.16 -4.30 2.17
N GLU A 61 1.92 -4.71 3.18
CA GLU A 61 1.81 -6.04 3.80
C GLU A 61 0.41 -6.29 4.39
N LYS A 62 -0.17 -5.28 5.06
CA LYS A 62 -1.55 -5.35 5.56
C LYS A 62 -2.56 -5.45 4.42
N GLN A 63 -2.33 -4.79 3.30
CA GLN A 63 -3.21 -4.90 2.13
C GLN A 63 -3.09 -6.24 1.43
N THR A 64 -1.91 -6.83 1.31
CA THR A 64 -1.75 -8.18 0.72
C THR A 64 -2.50 -9.21 1.55
N SER A 65 -2.34 -9.21 2.88
CA SER A 65 -3.09 -10.12 3.75
C SER A 65 -4.60 -9.86 3.72
N ALA A 66 -5.03 -8.62 3.49
CA ALA A 66 -6.44 -8.28 3.29
C ALA A 66 -6.94 -8.72 1.90
N ALA A 67 -6.10 -8.66 0.86
CA ALA A 67 -6.40 -9.11 -0.49
C ALA A 67 -6.54 -10.64 -0.53
N GLU A 68 -5.63 -11.37 0.12
CA GLU A 68 -5.75 -12.83 0.31
C GLU A 68 -7.01 -13.19 1.09
N ARG A 69 -7.30 -12.49 2.21
CA ARG A 69 -8.57 -12.68 2.95
C ARG A 69 -9.79 -12.35 2.10
N ARG A 70 -9.73 -11.34 1.25
CA ARG A 70 -10.83 -10.94 0.36
C ARG A 70 -11.03 -11.95 -0.74
N GLU A 71 -9.96 -12.50 -1.29
CA GLU A 71 -10.03 -13.57 -2.28
C GLU A 71 -10.56 -14.86 -1.66
N ALA A 72 -10.12 -15.23 -0.45
CA ALA A 72 -10.69 -16.33 0.31
C ALA A 72 -12.20 -16.15 0.52
N LYS A 73 -12.65 -14.96 0.96
CA LYS A 73 -14.08 -14.62 1.07
C LYS A 73 -14.82 -14.69 -0.27
N ARG A 74 -14.19 -14.28 -1.37
CA ARG A 74 -14.78 -14.32 -2.71
C ARG A 74 -14.92 -15.76 -3.23
N LYS A 75 -13.94 -16.64 -2.95
CA LYS A 75 -14.00 -18.07 -3.27
C LYS A 75 -15.12 -18.77 -2.51
N VAL A 76 -15.26 -18.48 -1.20
CA VAL A 76 -16.39 -18.99 -0.38
C VAL A 76 -17.74 -18.56 -0.95
N ARG A 77 -17.89 -17.29 -1.37
CA ARG A 77 -19.12 -16.80 -2.00
C ARG A 77 -19.42 -17.42 -3.37
N LYS A 78 -18.38 -17.80 -4.13
CA LYS A 78 -18.53 -18.39 -5.46
C LYS A 78 -18.74 -19.91 -5.42
N GLY A 79 -18.34 -20.59 -4.34
CA GLY A 79 -18.55 -22.03 -4.13
C GLY A 79 -19.80 -22.38 -3.32
N GLY A 80 -20.56 -21.39 -2.86
CA GLY A 80 -21.86 -21.60 -2.22
C GLY A 80 -22.96 -21.64 -3.28
N ASP A 81 -23.20 -22.81 -3.88
CA ASP A 81 -24.54 -23.12 -4.38
C ASP A 81 -25.47 -23.04 -3.17
N GLN A 82 -26.11 -21.89 -2.98
CA GLN A 82 -27.33 -21.77 -2.20
C GLN A 82 -28.40 -22.55 -2.98
N ALA A 83 -28.39 -23.88 -2.81
CA ALA A 83 -29.55 -24.70 -3.11
C ALA A 83 -30.72 -24.11 -2.31
N GLY A 84 -31.77 -23.71 -3.05
CA GLY A 84 -32.90 -22.98 -2.55
C GLY A 84 -33.58 -23.66 -1.36
N LEU A 85 -33.89 -22.86 -0.35
CA LEU A 85 -34.92 -23.15 0.64
C LEU A 85 -36.18 -22.40 0.23
N PHE A 86 -36.76 -22.76 -0.91
CA PHE A 86 -38.17 -22.50 -1.30
C PHE A 86 -38.61 -23.52 -2.32
#